data_AF-A0A7L3M4N6-F1
#
_entry.id   AF-A0A7L3M4N6-F1
#
_cell.length_a   1.000
_cell.length_b   1.000
_cell.length_c   1.000
_cell.angle_alpha   90.00
_cell.angle_beta   90.00
_cell.angle_gamma   90.00
#
_symmetry.space_group_name_H-M   'P 1'
#
loop_
_entity.id
_entity.type
_entity.pdbx_description
1 polymer ?
#
loop_
_entity_poly.entity_id
_entity_poly.type
_entity_poly.pdbx_seq_one_letter_code
_entity_poly.pdbx_strand_id
1 'polypeptide(L)'
;QGQEKLSCNPKKENGTHVVLCELGNPMKSGAQIDVDMELSVSGLEDVGDAITFHLQLQSKNSPGSANTSVTVTVPVEAQAEMELRGNSLPATMVLPVSWQRVEGSERLEDQGIKVEHVYQVGYPWVLGGARGWLSPPHCHLLVLLQLHNKGPSTVTGVTLHLAIPTHLGDNILLYLVELGTEGGMSCTHPPRLLAKQV
;
A
#
# COMPACT_ATOMS: atom_id res chain seq x y z
N GLN A 1 27.01 -33.99 1.58
CA GLN A 1 26.86 -34.75 0.32
C GLN A 1 26.75 -33.72 -0.79
N GLY A 2 27.57 -33.82 -1.83
CA GLY A 2 27.67 -32.79 -2.86
C GLY A 2 26.38 -32.71 -3.67
N GLN A 3 25.74 -31.55 -3.66
CA GLN A 3 24.62 -31.25 -4.55
C GLN A 3 25.20 -31.14 -5.97
N GLU A 4 24.94 -32.14 -6.82
CA GLU A 4 25.34 -32.09 -8.22
C GLU A 4 24.59 -30.91 -8.86
N LYS A 5 25.33 -29.87 -9.25
CA LYS A 5 24.76 -28.68 -9.86
C LYS A 5 24.35 -29.03 -11.28
N LEU A 6 23.03 -29.05 -11.52
CA LEU A 6 22.49 -29.30 -12.84
C LEU A 6 22.85 -28.15 -13.80
N SER A 7 23.19 -28.48 -15.04
CA SER A 7 23.55 -27.49 -16.06
C SER A 7 22.28 -26.94 -16.69
N CYS A 8 21.88 -25.73 -16.29
CA CYS A 8 20.69 -25.05 -16.79
C CYS A 8 21.08 -23.74 -17.49
N ASN A 9 20.61 -23.54 -18.71
CA ASN A 9 20.91 -22.37 -19.53
C ASN A 9 19.61 -21.66 -19.93
N PRO A 10 19.46 -20.37 -19.61
CA PRO A 10 18.36 -19.57 -20.12
C PRO A 10 18.54 -19.30 -21.62
N LYS A 11 17.47 -19.46 -22.38
CA LYS A 11 17.40 -19.23 -23.83
C LYS A 11 16.14 -18.43 -24.13
N LYS A 12 16.22 -17.52 -25.09
CA LYS A 12 15.04 -16.87 -25.67
C LYS A 12 14.68 -17.59 -26.96
N GLU A 13 13.50 -18.19 -27.02
CA GLU A 13 13.02 -18.96 -28.16
C GLU A 13 11.63 -18.45 -28.55
N ASN A 14 11.47 -18.04 -29.81
CA ASN A 14 10.21 -17.51 -30.34
C ASN A 14 9.58 -16.39 -29.49
N GLY A 15 10.41 -15.55 -28.87
CA GLY A 15 9.98 -14.46 -27.99
C GLY A 15 9.71 -14.88 -26.54
N THR A 16 9.65 -16.18 -26.24
CA THR A 16 9.48 -16.72 -24.88
C THR A 16 10.83 -16.98 -24.21
N HIS A 17 10.90 -16.77 -22.89
CA HIS A 17 12.05 -17.15 -22.09
C HIS A 17 11.89 -18.61 -21.66
N VAL A 18 12.88 -19.44 -21.97
CA VAL A 18 12.90 -20.87 -21.68
C VAL A 18 14.19 -21.18 -20.93
N VAL A 19 14.14 -22.01 -19.90
CA VAL A 19 15.32 -22.52 -19.23
C VAL A 19 15.50 -23.98 -19.63
N LEU A 20 16.62 -24.29 -20.29
CA LEU A 20 16.94 -25.66 -20.69
C LEU A 20 17.93 -26.26 -19.70
N CYS A 21 17.54 -27.37 -19.08
CA CYS A 21 18.34 -28.09 -18.10
C CYS A 21 18.77 -29.44 -18.65
N GLU A 22 20.07 -29.75 -18.60
CA GLU A 22 20.63 -31.03 -19.03
C GLU A 22 20.55 -32.06 -17.90
N LEU A 23 19.71 -33.08 -18.09
CA LEU A 23 19.47 -34.13 -17.09
C LEU A 23 20.38 -35.37 -17.26
N GLY A 24 21.26 -35.36 -18.27
CA GLY A 24 22.22 -36.43 -18.54
C GLY A 24 22.20 -36.91 -20.00
N ASN A 25 23.38 -37.29 -20.50
CA ASN A 25 23.55 -37.79 -21.87
C ASN A 25 24.37 -39.11 -21.88
N PRO A 26 23.72 -40.29 -21.81
CA PRO A 26 22.29 -40.52 -21.58
C PRO A 26 21.93 -40.51 -20.08
N MET A 27 20.68 -40.19 -19.76
CA MET A 27 20.13 -40.45 -18.43
C MET A 27 20.03 -41.97 -18.20
N LYS A 28 20.51 -42.45 -17.05
CA LYS A 28 20.48 -43.90 -16.72
C LYS A 28 19.05 -44.38 -16.50
N SER A 29 18.78 -45.64 -16.86
CA SER A 29 17.48 -46.27 -16.60
C SER A 29 17.19 -46.32 -15.09
N GLY A 30 15.96 -45.96 -14.70
CA GLY A 30 15.54 -45.92 -13.29
C GLY A 30 16.12 -44.75 -12.49
N ALA A 31 16.82 -43.80 -13.11
CA ALA A 31 17.29 -42.60 -12.42
C ALA A 31 16.11 -41.68 -12.08
N GLN A 32 16.10 -41.17 -10.86
CA GLN A 32 15.21 -40.11 -10.41
C GLN A 32 16.04 -38.88 -10.07
N ILE A 33 15.65 -37.73 -10.61
CA ILE A 33 16.35 -36.46 -10.41
C ILE A 33 15.32 -35.47 -9.91
N ASP A 34 15.55 -34.95 -8.71
CA ASP A 34 14.74 -33.86 -8.14
C ASP A 34 15.46 -32.55 -8.45
N VAL A 35 14.71 -31.58 -8.99
CA VAL A 35 15.24 -30.28 -9.42
C VAL A 35 14.48 -29.17 -8.72
N ASP A 36 15.17 -28.47 -7.84
CA ASP A 36 14.67 -27.25 -7.23
C ASP A 36 15.11 -26.04 -8.06
N MET A 37 14.15 -25.25 -8.53
CA MET A 37 14.40 -24.08 -9.36
C MET A 37 13.86 -22.83 -8.67
N GLU A 38 14.75 -21.89 -8.37
CA GLU A 38 14.40 -20.56 -7.89
C GLU A 38 14.20 -19.61 -9.07
N LEU A 39 13.05 -18.93 -9.11
CA LEU A 39 12.67 -18.02 -10.18
C LEU A 39 12.29 -16.67 -9.58
N SER A 40 12.89 -15.60 -10.11
CA SER A 40 12.49 -14.22 -9.82
C SER A 40 11.64 -13.69 -10.98
N VAL A 41 10.37 -13.41 -10.72
CA VAL A 41 9.45 -12.84 -11.71
C VAL A 41 9.17 -11.38 -11.33
N SER A 42 9.28 -10.49 -12.32
CA SER A 42 9.08 -9.04 -12.17
C SER A 42 8.14 -8.52 -13.25
N GLY A 43 7.56 -7.34 -13.04
CA GLY A 43 6.68 -6.71 -14.04
C GLY A 43 5.33 -7.42 -14.18
N LEU A 44 4.75 -7.84 -13.05
CA LEU A 44 3.45 -8.50 -12.98
C LEU A 44 2.25 -7.53 -13.07
N GLU A 45 2.49 -6.28 -13.48
CA GLU A 45 1.48 -5.20 -13.48
C GLU A 45 0.31 -5.48 -14.45
N ASP A 46 0.63 -6.05 -15.62
CA ASP A 46 -0.34 -6.41 -16.67
C ASP A 46 -0.59 -7.92 -16.75
N VAL A 47 -0.06 -8.68 -15.78
CA VAL A 47 -0.33 -10.11 -15.68
C VAL A 47 -1.63 -10.27 -14.91
N GLY A 48 -2.59 -10.99 -15.48
CA GLY A 48 -3.86 -11.28 -14.80
C GLY A 48 -3.66 -12.14 -13.54
N ASP A 49 -4.71 -12.81 -13.10
CA ASP A 49 -4.78 -13.46 -11.78
C ASP A 49 -3.78 -14.62 -11.56
N ALA A 50 -3.07 -15.07 -12.59
CA ALA A 50 -2.08 -16.12 -12.46
C ALA A 50 -1.00 -16.09 -13.56
N ILE A 51 0.21 -16.53 -13.20
CA ILE A 51 1.28 -16.91 -14.14
C ILE A 51 1.27 -18.41 -14.38
N THR A 52 1.65 -18.82 -15.59
CA THR A 52 1.66 -20.23 -15.98
C THR A 52 3.04 -20.63 -16.47
N PHE A 53 3.61 -21.67 -15.85
CA PHE A 53 4.86 -22.28 -16.25
C PHE A 53 4.60 -23.61 -16.94
N HIS A 54 5.24 -23.83 -18.09
CA HIS A 54 5.18 -25.09 -18.81
C HIS A 54 6.52 -25.81 -18.66
N LEU A 55 6.46 -27.00 -18.06
CA LEU A 55 7.60 -27.89 -17.90
C LEU A 55 7.44 -29.05 -18.88
N GLN A 56 8.51 -29.40 -19.57
CA GLN A 56 8.50 -30.49 -20.55
C GLN A 56 9.77 -31.31 -20.47
N LEU A 57 9.62 -32.63 -20.38
CA LEU A 57 10.72 -33.56 -20.55
C LEU A 57 10.86 -33.91 -22.04
N GLN A 58 12.07 -33.81 -22.58
CA GLN A 58 12.36 -34.18 -23.97
C GLN A 58 13.58 -35.10 -24.05
N SER A 59 13.46 -36.22 -24.77
CA SER A 59 14.58 -37.11 -25.13
C SER A 59 14.71 -37.20 -26.65
N LYS A 60 15.96 -37.33 -27.11
CA LYS A 60 16.29 -37.49 -28.54
C LYS A 60 16.17 -38.94 -29.03
N ASN A 61 15.74 -39.89 -28.18
CA ASN A 61 15.57 -41.29 -28.57
C ASN A 61 14.37 -41.46 -29.51
N SER A 62 14.51 -42.34 -30.52
CA SER A 62 13.43 -42.73 -31.44
C SER A 62 12.82 -44.09 -31.03
N PRO A 63 11.49 -44.28 -31.16
CA PRO A 63 10.47 -43.29 -31.52
C PRO A 63 10.26 -42.33 -30.33
N GLY A 64 10.17 -41.03 -30.63
CA GLY A 64 10.19 -39.93 -29.64
C GLY A 64 9.49 -40.29 -28.34
N SER A 65 10.25 -40.38 -27.24
CA SER A 65 9.68 -40.68 -25.92
C SER A 65 8.52 -39.74 -25.64
N ALA A 66 7.43 -40.25 -25.07
CA ALA A 66 6.24 -39.49 -24.72
C ALA A 66 6.59 -38.13 -24.09
N ASN A 67 6.36 -37.05 -24.84
CA ASN A 67 6.54 -35.68 -24.39
C ASN A 67 5.60 -35.44 -23.21
N THR A 68 6.09 -35.66 -22.00
CA THR A 68 5.32 -35.42 -20.79
C THR A 68 5.46 -33.94 -20.47
N SER A 69 4.36 -33.21 -20.62
CA SER A 69 4.26 -31.81 -20.23
C SER A 69 3.46 -31.67 -18.94
N VAL A 70 3.92 -30.80 -18.06
CA VAL A 70 3.24 -30.43 -16.82
C VAL A 70 3.12 -28.92 -16.81
N THR A 71 1.94 -28.44 -16.44
CA THR A 71 1.67 -27.02 -16.31
C THR A 71 1.53 -26.68 -14.83
N VAL A 72 2.24 -25.65 -14.39
CA VAL A 72 2.16 -25.14 -13.02
C VAL A 72 1.60 -23.73 -13.09
N THR A 73 0.44 -23.52 -12.47
CA THR A 73 -0.20 -22.21 -12.38
C THR A 73 0.04 -21.64 -10.99
N VAL A 74 0.59 -20.43 -10.94
CA VAL A 74 0.87 -19.72 -9.68
C VAL A 74 -0.04 -18.48 -9.63
N PRO A 75 -0.93 -18.35 -8.64
CA PRO A 75 -1.78 -17.18 -8.51
C PRO A 75 -0.95 -15.92 -8.24
N VAL A 76 -1.38 -14.80 -8.80
CA VAL A 76 -0.79 -13.47 -8.59
C VAL A 76 -1.75 -12.67 -7.74
N GLU A 77 -1.28 -12.21 -6.58
CA GLU A 77 -2.05 -11.35 -5.69
C GLU A 77 -1.39 -9.97 -5.59
N ALA A 78 -2.18 -8.93 -5.75
CA ALA A 78 -1.76 -7.56 -5.51
C ALA A 78 -1.84 -7.28 -4.00
N GLN A 79 -0.71 -6.94 -3.39
CA GLN A 79 -0.65 -6.55 -2.00
C GLN A 79 -0.41 -5.05 -1.89
N ALA A 80 -1.29 -4.38 -1.15
CA ALA A 80 -1.14 -2.99 -0.75
C ALA A 80 -1.46 -2.85 0.74
N GLU A 81 -0.69 -2.03 1.44
CA GLU A 81 -0.84 -1.81 2.88
C GLU A 81 -1.02 -0.33 3.15
N MET A 82 -2.12 0.08 3.80
CA MET A 82 -2.48 1.47 4.01
C MET A 82 -2.66 1.76 5.51
N GLU A 83 -2.37 2.99 5.93
CA GLU A 83 -2.36 3.52 7.30
C GLU A 83 -2.96 4.93 7.26
N LEU A 84 -3.70 5.30 8.30
CA LEU A 84 -4.29 6.63 8.43
C LEU A 84 -3.68 7.32 9.63
N ARG A 85 -3.28 8.59 9.48
CA ARG A 85 -2.77 9.40 10.58
C ARG A 85 -3.57 10.68 10.70
N GLY A 86 -3.83 11.07 11.93
CA GLY A 86 -4.56 12.28 12.28
C GLY A 86 -3.84 13.04 13.37
N ASN A 87 -3.98 14.36 13.36
CA ASN A 87 -3.54 15.22 14.46
C ASN A 87 -4.61 16.26 14.78
N SER A 88 -4.62 16.75 16.02
CA SER A 88 -5.52 17.81 16.50
C SER A 88 -4.70 19.01 16.96
N LEU A 89 -5.11 20.19 16.52
CA LEU A 89 -4.46 21.46 16.81
C LEU A 89 -5.49 22.41 17.43
N PRO A 90 -5.38 22.73 18.74
CA PRO A 90 -4.40 22.20 19.70
C PRO A 90 -4.68 20.75 20.10
N ALA A 91 -3.65 20.04 20.58
CA ALA A 91 -3.78 18.65 21.06
C ALA A 91 -4.50 18.55 22.42
N THR A 92 -4.49 19.62 23.21
CA THR A 92 -5.23 19.72 24.47
C THR A 92 -5.72 21.15 24.64
N MET A 93 -6.92 21.30 25.19
CA MET A 93 -7.60 22.57 25.35
C MET A 93 -7.99 22.74 26.81
N VAL A 94 -7.72 23.92 27.39
CA VAL A 94 -8.28 24.31 28.69
C VAL A 94 -9.54 25.14 28.41
N LEU A 95 -10.68 24.67 28.88
CA LEU A 95 -11.94 25.39 28.77
C LEU A 95 -12.08 26.40 29.92
N PRO A 96 -12.49 27.65 29.63
CA PRO A 96 -12.77 28.61 30.68
C PRO A 96 -14.06 28.22 31.40
N VAL A 97 -14.10 28.49 32.71
CA VAL A 97 -15.24 28.17 33.61
C VAL A 97 -16.54 28.89 33.26
N SER A 98 -16.46 29.99 32.50
CA SER A 98 -17.62 30.72 31.99
C SER A 98 -17.37 31.15 30.54
N TRP A 99 -18.11 30.53 29.61
CA TRP A 99 -18.21 30.98 28.22
C TRP A 99 -19.49 31.82 28.07
N GLN A 100 -19.36 33.11 27.80
CA GLN A 100 -20.49 33.95 27.41
C GLN A 100 -20.48 34.05 25.89
N ARG A 101 -21.39 33.31 25.23
CA ARG A 101 -21.61 33.50 23.79
C ARG A 101 -22.12 34.93 23.58
N VAL A 102 -21.42 35.69 22.75
CA VAL A 102 -21.87 37.04 22.38
C VAL A 102 -23.00 36.87 21.38
N GLU A 103 -24.23 37.14 21.84
CA GLU A 103 -25.44 37.00 21.05
C GLU A 103 -25.40 37.98 19.86
N GLY A 104 -25.47 37.45 18.62
CA GLY A 104 -25.40 38.25 17.39
C GLY A 104 -23.99 38.54 16.85
N SER A 105 -22.92 37.98 17.42
CA SER A 105 -21.58 38.11 16.84
C SER A 105 -21.33 37.08 15.73
N GLU A 106 -20.95 37.56 14.55
CA GLU A 106 -20.53 36.73 13.41
C GLU A 106 -19.07 36.23 13.53
N ARG A 107 -18.34 36.67 14.55
CA ARG A 107 -16.93 36.33 14.74
C ARG A 107 -16.79 34.89 15.27
N LEU A 108 -16.01 34.07 14.58
CA LEU A 108 -15.80 32.66 14.96
C LEU A 108 -15.15 32.52 16.34
N GLU A 109 -14.27 33.46 16.71
CA GLU A 109 -13.67 33.52 18.05
C GLU A 109 -14.67 33.74 19.19
N ASP A 110 -15.83 34.35 18.91
CA ASP A 110 -16.87 34.60 19.91
C ASP A 110 -17.81 33.40 20.09
N GLN A 111 -17.68 32.38 19.24
CA GLN A 111 -18.53 31.17 19.23
C GLN A 111 -17.89 29.97 19.93
N GLY A 112 -16.57 29.95 20.05
CA GLY A 112 -15.83 28.83 20.63
C GLY A 112 -14.32 28.95 20.40
N ILE A 113 -13.57 27.96 20.90
CA ILE A 113 -12.17 27.83 20.50
C ILE A 113 -12.08 27.02 19.21
N LYS A 114 -11.34 27.54 18.23
CA LYS A 114 -11.03 26.81 16.99
C LYS A 114 -10.17 25.59 17.30
N VAL A 115 -10.62 24.43 16.85
CA VAL A 115 -9.87 23.18 16.83
C VAL A 115 -9.77 22.70 15.40
N GLU A 116 -8.56 22.40 14.95
CA GLU A 116 -8.28 21.90 13.62
C GLU A 116 -7.87 20.43 13.69
N HIS A 117 -8.55 19.57 12.94
CA HIS A 117 -8.19 18.16 12.79
C HIS A 117 -7.64 17.93 11.40
N VAL A 118 -6.37 17.53 11.32
CA VAL A 118 -5.69 17.26 10.06
C VAL A 118 -5.50 15.77 9.91
N TYR A 119 -6.01 15.20 8.81
CA TYR A 119 -5.86 13.78 8.46
C TYR A 119 -5.05 13.66 7.17
N GLN A 120 -4.05 12.79 7.17
CA GLN A 120 -3.14 12.63 6.03
C GLN A 120 -3.17 11.21 5.46
N VAL A 121 -3.22 11.16 4.13
CA VAL A 121 -3.23 9.96 3.30
C VAL A 121 -2.32 10.22 2.09
N GLY A 122 -1.15 9.58 1.95
CA GLY A 122 -0.19 9.91 0.87
C GLY A 122 1.06 9.02 0.72
N TYR A 123 2.03 9.48 -0.09
CA TYR A 123 3.33 8.83 -0.42
C TYR A 123 4.55 9.66 0.06
N PRO A 124 5.70 9.04 0.44
CA PRO A 124 6.93 9.78 0.74
C PRO A 124 7.73 10.17 -0.51
N TRP A 125 8.48 11.28 -0.43
CA TRP A 125 9.62 11.59 -1.31
C TRP A 125 10.94 11.22 -0.62
N VAL A 126 11.95 10.84 -1.41
CA VAL A 126 13.32 10.54 -0.93
C VAL A 126 14.27 11.59 -1.47
N LEU A 127 14.90 12.39 -0.59
CA LEU A 127 16.17 13.03 -0.90
C LEU A 127 17.27 12.27 -0.17
N GLY A 128 18.07 11.49 -0.90
CA GLY A 128 19.45 11.21 -0.52
C GLY A 128 19.71 10.20 0.61
N GLY A 129 18.91 9.14 0.76
CA GLY A 129 19.41 7.84 1.25
C GLY A 129 20.12 7.72 2.61
N ALA A 130 20.00 8.68 3.54
CA ALA A 130 20.68 8.63 4.84
C ALA A 130 19.69 8.50 6.01
N ARG A 131 19.86 7.48 6.86
CA ARG A 131 19.26 7.39 8.20
C ARG A 131 20.28 7.90 9.23
N GLY A 132 19.96 8.96 9.96
CA GLY A 132 20.80 9.49 11.04
C GLY A 132 20.01 10.29 12.07
N TRP A 133 20.37 10.15 13.35
CA TRP A 133 19.76 10.83 14.49
C TRP A 133 20.53 12.11 14.84
N LEU A 134 19.86 13.25 14.81
CA LEU A 134 20.29 14.48 15.47
C LEU A 134 19.06 15.13 16.12
N SER A 135 18.97 15.05 17.44
CA SER A 135 18.01 15.83 18.23
C SER A 135 18.61 17.21 18.55
N PRO A 136 17.86 18.31 18.41
CA PRO A 136 18.08 19.51 19.19
C PRO A 136 17.08 19.57 20.38
N PRO A 137 17.48 20.15 21.53
CA PRO A 137 16.66 20.24 22.72
C PRO A 137 15.62 21.37 22.59
N HIS A 138 14.40 21.09 23.06
CA HIS A 138 13.22 21.97 23.04
C HIS A 138 12.67 22.29 21.65
N CYS A 139 11.86 21.37 21.14
CA CYS A 139 10.87 21.68 20.12
C CYS A 139 9.62 20.85 20.44
N HIS A 140 8.44 21.48 20.49
CA HIS A 140 7.18 20.76 20.53
C HIS A 140 7.14 19.84 19.31
N LEU A 141 7.29 18.54 19.56
CA LEU A 141 7.44 17.52 18.54
C LEU A 141 6.06 17.25 17.94
N LEU A 142 5.69 17.98 16.90
CA LEU A 142 4.66 17.51 15.98
C LEU A 142 5.27 16.35 15.18
N VAL A 143 5.02 15.13 15.66
CA VAL A 143 5.35 13.91 14.94
C VAL A 143 4.40 13.80 13.75
N LEU A 144 4.77 14.39 12.60
CA LEU A 144 4.13 14.09 11.33
C LEU A 144 4.79 12.83 10.76
N LEU A 145 4.35 11.67 11.24
CA LEU A 145 4.65 10.41 10.58
C LEU A 145 3.75 10.27 9.35
N GLN A 146 4.29 9.67 8.29
CA GLN A 146 3.63 9.54 6.99
C GLN A 146 2.93 8.18 6.87
N LEU A 147 1.84 8.14 6.10
CA LEU A 147 1.31 6.92 5.49
C LEU A 147 2.26 6.47 4.37
N HIS A 148 2.48 5.16 4.24
CA HIS A 148 3.16 4.58 3.09
C HIS A 148 2.44 3.30 2.63
N ASN A 149 2.19 3.19 1.32
CA ASN A 149 1.90 1.90 0.73
C ASN A 149 3.16 1.03 0.78
N LYS A 150 3.26 0.16 1.79
CA LYS A 150 4.39 -0.78 1.96
C LYS A 150 4.35 -1.90 0.92
N GLY A 151 3.21 -2.08 0.25
CA GLY A 151 3.03 -3.08 -0.78
C GLY A 151 3.53 -2.60 -2.15
N PRO A 152 3.92 -3.54 -3.03
CA PRO A 152 4.39 -3.21 -4.37
C PRO A 152 3.29 -2.69 -5.30
N SER A 153 2.01 -2.85 -4.95
CA SER A 153 0.87 -2.62 -5.85
C SER A 153 0.17 -1.28 -5.60
N THR A 154 -0.25 -0.58 -6.66
CA THR A 154 -1.04 0.67 -6.56
C THR A 154 -2.48 0.41 -6.09
N VAL A 155 -3.01 1.28 -5.23
CA VAL A 155 -4.42 1.26 -4.81
C VAL A 155 -5.20 2.37 -5.52
N THR A 156 -6.39 2.05 -6.02
CA THR A 156 -7.33 3.02 -6.61
C THR A 156 -8.68 2.99 -5.89
N GLY A 157 -9.44 4.09 -5.96
CA GLY A 157 -10.80 4.14 -5.40
C GLY A 157 -10.87 4.15 -3.87
N VAL A 158 -9.86 4.71 -3.20
CA VAL A 158 -9.85 4.80 -1.73
C VAL A 158 -10.95 5.76 -1.23
N THR A 159 -11.78 5.29 -0.31
CA THR A 159 -12.79 6.12 0.36
C THR A 159 -12.43 6.29 1.83
N LEU A 160 -12.29 7.56 2.27
CA LEU A 160 -12.04 7.91 3.66
C LEU A 160 -13.35 8.32 4.35
N HIS A 161 -13.68 7.65 5.45
CA HIS A 161 -14.84 7.99 6.29
C HIS A 161 -14.38 8.69 7.57
N LEU A 162 -14.79 9.96 7.74
CA LEU A 162 -14.54 10.73 8.96
C LEU A 162 -15.86 10.94 9.72
N ALA A 163 -15.87 10.56 10.99
CA ALA A 163 -17.00 10.82 11.89
C ALA A 163 -16.66 11.98 12.82
N ILE A 164 -17.48 13.03 12.81
CA ILE A 164 -17.27 14.23 13.64
C ILE A 164 -18.34 14.24 14.73
N PRO A 165 -17.95 14.20 16.02
CA PRO A 165 -18.91 14.24 17.13
C PRO A 165 -19.46 15.66 17.30
N THR A 166 -20.58 15.96 16.65
CA THR A 166 -21.20 17.29 16.68
C THR A 166 -22.11 17.51 17.89
N HIS A 167 -22.60 16.44 18.54
CA HIS A 167 -23.54 16.51 19.66
C HIS A 167 -23.11 15.60 20.82
N LEU A 168 -23.36 16.07 22.04
CA LEU A 168 -23.29 15.28 23.27
C LEU A 168 -24.59 15.50 24.06
N GLY A 169 -25.51 14.54 23.96
CA GLY A 169 -26.91 14.72 24.38
C GLY A 169 -27.59 15.79 23.53
N ASP A 170 -28.31 16.71 24.15
CA ASP A 170 -28.96 17.85 23.47
C ASP A 170 -27.99 19.02 23.20
N ASN A 171 -26.75 18.93 23.67
CA ASN A 171 -25.76 19.99 23.54
C ASN A 171 -24.92 19.82 22.26
N ILE A 172 -24.67 20.93 21.57
CA ILE A 172 -23.71 20.98 20.47
C ILE A 172 -22.30 20.96 21.07
N LEU A 173 -21.45 20.03 20.60
CA LEU A 173 -20.07 19.89 21.03
C LEU A 173 -19.09 20.55 20.05
N LEU A 174 -19.18 20.19 18.77
CA LEU A 174 -18.33 20.71 17.70
C LEU A 174 -19.18 21.19 16.53
N TYR A 175 -18.83 22.35 16.00
CA TYR A 175 -19.38 22.88 14.75
C TYR A 175 -18.29 22.82 13.67
N LEU A 176 -18.63 22.27 12.51
CA LEU A 176 -17.72 22.22 11.39
C LEU A 176 -17.78 23.55 10.63
N VAL A 177 -16.68 24.31 10.70
CA VAL A 177 -16.57 25.62 10.05
C VAL A 177 -16.11 25.48 8.61
N GLU A 178 -15.05 24.69 8.39
CA GLU A 178 -14.39 24.57 7.10
C GLU A 178 -13.89 23.14 6.92
N LEU A 179 -13.89 22.68 5.67
CA LEU A 179 -13.30 21.42 5.25
C LEU A 179 -12.45 21.67 4.01
N GLY A 180 -11.13 21.47 4.14
CA GLY A 180 -10.18 21.57 3.05
C GLY A 180 -9.64 20.19 2.65
N THR A 181 -9.25 20.05 1.39
CA THR A 181 -8.61 18.83 0.88
C THR A 181 -7.38 19.18 0.03
N GLU A 182 -6.36 18.32 0.05
CA GLU A 182 -5.15 18.46 -0.75
C GLU A 182 -4.82 17.14 -1.47
N GLY A 183 -4.17 17.18 -2.63
CA GLY A 183 -3.69 15.96 -3.29
C GLY A 183 -4.74 15.18 -4.09
N GLY A 184 -5.72 15.86 -4.70
CA GLY A 184 -6.67 15.25 -5.65
C GLY A 184 -7.82 14.46 -5.02
N MET A 185 -7.97 14.53 -3.70
CA MET A 185 -9.14 14.00 -2.97
C MET A 185 -10.32 14.96 -3.06
N SER A 186 -11.52 14.39 -3.22
CA SER A 186 -12.79 15.11 -3.18
C SER A 186 -13.57 14.68 -1.94
N CYS A 187 -14.11 15.65 -1.21
CA CYS A 187 -15.02 15.39 -0.09
C CYS A 187 -16.44 15.73 -0.49
N THR A 188 -17.38 14.84 -0.17
CA THR A 188 -18.80 15.17 -0.16
C THR A 188 -19.07 16.01 1.08
N HIS A 189 -19.52 17.26 0.89
CA HIS A 189 -19.84 18.18 1.98
C HIS A 189 -20.81 17.51 2.99
N PRO A 190 -20.50 17.50 4.30
CA PRO A 190 -21.44 16.98 5.28
C PRO A 190 -22.70 17.88 5.32
N PRO A 191 -23.88 17.32 5.63
CA PRO A 191 -25.17 18.01 5.51
C PRO A 191 -25.35 19.23 6.45
N ARG A 192 -24.37 19.55 7.29
CA ARG A 192 -24.39 20.67 8.25
C ARG A 192 -23.06 21.44 8.34
N LEU A 193 -22.38 21.64 7.21
CA LEU A 193 -21.60 22.88 7.10
C LEU A 193 -22.60 24.03 7.25
N LEU A 194 -22.26 25.08 7.98
CA LEU A 194 -23.08 26.29 8.04
C LEU A 194 -23.21 26.86 6.62
N ALA A 195 -24.16 26.34 5.84
CA ALA A 195 -24.68 26.99 4.67
C ALA A 195 -25.46 28.20 5.19
N LYS A 196 -24.73 29.33 5.33
CA LYS A 196 -25.25 30.66 5.65
C LYS A 196 -26.25 30.68 6.83
N GLN A 197 -25.73 30.98 8.01
CA GLN A 197 -26.48 31.85 8.91
C GLN A 197 -25.89 33.26 8.79
N VAL A 198 -26.21 33.90 7.66
CA VAL A 198 -26.19 35.35 7.43
C VAL A 198 -27.57 35.69 6.90
#